data_AF-B9TPV5-F1
#
_entry.id   AF-B9TPV5-F1
#
_cell.length_a   1.000
_cell.length_b   1.000
_cell.length_c   1.000
_cell.angle_alpha   90.00
_cell.angle_beta   90.00
_cell.angle_gamma   90.00
#
_symmetry.space_group_name_H-M   'P 1'
#
loop_
_entity.id
_entity.type
_entity.pdbx_description
1 polymer ?
#
loop_
_entity_poly.entity_id
_entity_poly.type
_entity_poly.pdbx_seq_one_letter_code
_entity_poly.pdbx_strand_id
1 'polypeptide(L)'
;MDKLLSELTRLYLLPDSPAAQTGPGPAADLVSAAGFTRAIAIPFRKAPGEDAQHWERLCAVANGLQADFGFPAPAVSVASTGGFMLWLSLAAPVPVADARRFVAGLGR
;
A
#
# COMPACT_ATOMS: atom_id res chain seq x y z
N MET A 1 -8.39 -15.15 13.53
CA MET A 1 -8.01 -14.95 12.11
C MET A 1 -8.95 -13.95 11.45
N ASP A 2 -10.25 -14.03 11.76
CA ASP A 2 -11.31 -13.17 11.19
C ASP A 2 -11.11 -11.67 11.42
N LYS A 3 -10.58 -11.26 12.57
CA LYS A 3 -10.29 -9.84 12.86
C LYS A 3 -9.28 -9.24 11.87
N LEU A 4 -8.16 -9.93 11.62
CA LEU A 4 -7.15 -9.43 10.68
C LEU A 4 -7.74 -9.33 9.27
N LEU A 5 -8.45 -10.36 8.83
CA LEU A 5 -9.07 -10.39 7.51
C LEU A 5 -10.09 -9.26 7.34
N SER A 6 -10.92 -9.02 8.36
CA SER A 6 -11.87 -7.92 8.40
C SER A 6 -11.18 -6.56 8.31
N GLU A 7 -10.09 -6.36 9.05
CA GLU A 7 -9.31 -5.10 8.97
C GLU A 7 -8.64 -4.92 7.60
N LEU A 8 -8.11 -5.97 6.98
CA LEU A 8 -7.53 -5.90 5.63
C LEU A 8 -8.60 -5.55 4.58
N THR A 9 -9.78 -6.16 4.65
CA THR A 9 -10.93 -5.78 3.82
C THR A 9 -11.29 -4.31 4.03
N ARG A 10 -11.48 -3.91 5.30
CA ARG A 10 -11.92 -2.56 5.69
C ARG A 10 -10.93 -1.49 5.27
N LEU A 11 -9.63 -1.77 5.28
CA LEU A 11 -8.58 -0.81 4.97
C LEU A 11 -8.26 -0.72 3.47
N TYR A 12 -8.23 -1.86 2.76
CA TYR A 12 -7.62 -1.91 1.42
C TYR A 12 -8.58 -2.23 0.27
N LEU A 13 -9.73 -2.85 0.52
CA LEU A 13 -10.67 -3.23 -0.55
C LEU A 13 -11.76 -2.18 -0.73
N LEU A 14 -12.09 -1.84 -1.98
CA LEU A 14 -13.21 -0.93 -2.23
C LEU A 14 -14.50 -1.52 -1.64
N PRO A 15 -15.32 -0.74 -0.91
CA PRO A 15 -16.52 -1.24 -0.23
C PRO A 15 -17.46 -2.06 -1.13
N ASP A 16 -17.61 -1.64 -2.39
CA ASP A 16 -18.51 -2.28 -3.37
C ASP A 16 -17.79 -3.28 -4.29
N SER A 17 -16.51 -3.59 -4.03
CA SER A 17 -15.78 -4.57 -4.83
C SER A 17 -16.25 -6.00 -4.51
N PRO A 18 -16.23 -6.93 -5.49
CA PRO A 18 -16.47 -8.34 -5.23
C PRO A 18 -15.55 -8.90 -4.14
N ALA A 19 -14.30 -8.43 -4.10
CA ALA A 19 -13.31 -8.83 -3.11
C ALA A 19 -13.68 -8.41 -1.67
N ALA A 20 -14.40 -7.29 -1.48
CA ALA A 20 -14.83 -6.90 -0.15
C ALA A 20 -15.92 -7.81 0.43
N GLN A 21 -16.69 -8.47 -0.44
CA GLN A 21 -17.78 -9.38 -0.06
C GLN A 21 -17.26 -10.79 0.24
N THR A 22 -16.24 -11.25 -0.48
CA THR A 22 -15.67 -12.60 -0.36
C THR A 22 -14.42 -12.65 0.51
N GLY A 23 -13.84 -11.49 0.85
CA GLY A 23 -12.58 -11.34 1.58
C GLY A 23 -11.36 -11.28 0.65
N PRO A 24 -10.21 -10.78 1.14
CA PRO A 24 -9.00 -10.67 0.35
C PRO A 24 -8.43 -12.06 0.03
N GLY A 25 -8.61 -12.48 -1.22
CA GLY A 25 -7.90 -13.61 -1.81
C GLY A 25 -6.58 -13.18 -2.46
N PRO A 26 -5.74 -14.14 -2.90
CA PRO A 26 -4.45 -13.87 -3.55
C PRO A 26 -4.56 -13.07 -4.87
N ALA A 27 -5.76 -12.94 -5.43
CA ALA A 27 -6.06 -12.19 -6.66
C ALA A 27 -7.11 -11.09 -6.44
N ALA A 28 -7.28 -10.60 -5.21
CA ALA A 28 -8.22 -9.51 -4.94
C ALA A 28 -7.87 -8.26 -5.76
N ASP A 29 -8.81 -7.79 -6.57
CA ASP A 29 -8.62 -6.57 -7.34
C ASP A 29 -8.70 -5.34 -6.43
N LEU A 30 -7.63 -4.54 -6.46
CA LEU A 30 -7.53 -3.29 -5.70
C LEU A 30 -7.97 -2.07 -6.52
N VAL A 31 -8.29 -2.29 -7.80
CA VAL A 31 -8.71 -1.26 -8.74
C VAL A 31 -10.13 -1.60 -9.21
N SER A 32 -11.03 -0.64 -9.14
CA SER A 32 -12.37 -0.84 -9.71
C SER A 32 -12.32 -0.84 -11.24
N ALA A 33 -13.33 -1.41 -11.89
CA ALA A 33 -13.50 -1.30 -13.35
C ALA A 33 -13.56 0.16 -13.85
N ALA A 34 -13.93 1.11 -12.97
CA ALA A 34 -13.94 2.54 -13.25
C ALA A 34 -12.57 3.23 -13.01
N GLY A 35 -11.52 2.49 -12.64
CA GLY A 35 -10.17 3.02 -12.46
C GLY A 35 -9.93 3.74 -11.13
N PHE A 36 -10.66 3.39 -10.07
CA PHE A 36 -10.48 3.93 -8.72
C PHE A 36 -9.80 2.92 -7.80
N THR A 37 -9.01 3.41 -6.85
CA THR A 37 -8.40 2.58 -5.81
C THR A 37 -8.44 3.29 -4.47
N ARG A 38 -8.40 2.50 -3.39
CA ARG A 38 -8.21 3.00 -2.04
C ARG A 38 -6.92 2.49 -1.39
N ALA A 39 -6.08 1.80 -2.14
CA ALA A 39 -4.86 1.19 -1.65
C ALA A 39 -3.69 1.62 -2.54
N ILE A 40 -2.57 2.00 -1.92
CA ILE A 40 -1.32 2.24 -2.62
C ILE A 40 -0.30 1.24 -2.09
N ALA A 41 0.31 0.48 -2.99
CA ALA A 41 1.36 -0.49 -2.68
C ALA A 41 2.67 -0.04 -3.35
N ILE A 42 3.67 0.31 -2.55
CA ILE A 42 4.96 0.82 -3.03
C ILE A 42 6.04 -0.26 -2.82
N PRO A 43 6.64 -0.79 -3.90
CA PRO A 43 7.68 -1.79 -3.78
C PRO A 43 9.02 -1.17 -3.41
N PHE A 44 9.59 -1.62 -2.30
CA PHE A 44 10.98 -1.41 -1.94
C PHE A 44 11.75 -2.65 -2.35
N ARG A 45 12.42 -2.59 -3.50
CA ARG A 45 13.31 -3.65 -3.96
C ARG A 45 14.70 -3.46 -3.38
N LYS A 46 15.32 -4.55 -2.95
CA LYS A 46 16.70 -4.54 -2.47
C LYS A 46 17.64 -4.25 -3.64
N ALA A 47 18.48 -3.23 -3.50
CA ALA A 47 19.58 -2.99 -4.43
C ALA A 47 20.75 -3.93 -4.08
N PRO A 48 21.53 -4.39 -5.07
CA PRO A 48 22.72 -5.20 -4.81
C PRO A 48 23.68 -4.47 -3.85
N GLY A 49 24.04 -5.11 -2.74
CA GLY A 49 25.02 -4.57 -1.77
C GLY A 49 24.46 -3.62 -0.71
N GLU A 50 23.13 -3.40 -0.64
CA GLU A 50 22.50 -2.43 0.28
C GLU A 50 21.59 -3.09 1.34
N ASP A 51 22.01 -4.24 1.87
CA ASP A 51 21.21 -5.04 2.81
C ASP A 51 20.78 -4.27 4.06
N ALA A 52 21.67 -3.46 4.63
CA ALA A 52 21.38 -2.69 5.84
C ALA A 52 20.54 -1.42 5.57
N GLN A 53 20.82 -0.72 4.46
CA GLN A 53 20.17 0.56 4.12
C GLN A 53 18.73 0.38 3.61
N HIS A 54 18.37 -0.83 3.19
CA HIS A 54 17.07 -1.12 2.62
C HIS A 54 15.91 -0.84 3.59
N TRP A 55 16.06 -1.26 4.84
CA TRP A 55 15.07 -1.01 5.90
C TRP A 55 15.01 0.47 6.28
N GLU A 56 16.17 1.13 6.41
CA GLU A 56 16.26 2.55 6.78
C GLU A 56 15.55 3.45 5.76
N ARG A 57 15.69 3.16 4.46
CA ARG A 57 14.97 3.89 3.40
C ARG A 57 13.46 3.72 3.50
N LEU A 58 12.99 2.50 3.79
CA LEU A 58 11.57 2.26 4.02
C LEU A 58 11.07 3.07 5.22
N CYS A 59 11.81 3.06 6.33
CA CYS A 59 11.47 3.83 7.52
C CYS A 59 11.45 5.34 7.25
N ALA A 60 12.41 5.87 6.49
CA ALA A 60 12.46 7.28 6.12
C ALA A 60 11.20 7.70 5.36
N VAL A 61 10.79 6.92 4.36
CA VAL A 61 9.56 7.17 3.59
C VAL A 61 8.32 7.03 4.48
N ALA A 62 8.24 5.99 5.31
CA ALA A 62 7.12 5.78 6.22
C ALA A 62 6.97 6.92 7.24
N ASN A 63 8.08 7.45 7.75
CA ASN A 63 8.07 8.57 8.68
C ASN A 63 7.71 9.89 7.99
N GLY A 64 8.25 10.16 6.80
CA GLY A 64 7.88 11.35 6.02
C GLY A 64 6.40 11.38 5.63
N LEU A 65 5.84 10.23 5.22
CA LEU A 65 4.40 10.11 4.94
C LEU A 65 3.52 10.47 6.15
N GLN A 66 3.95 10.08 7.35
CA GLN A 66 3.23 10.43 8.58
C GLN A 66 3.43 11.90 8.97
N ALA A 67 4.67 12.38 8.97
CA ALA A 67 5.03 13.71 9.45
C ALA A 67 4.58 14.83 8.51
N ASP A 68 4.81 14.67 7.21
CA ASP A 68 4.63 15.75 6.23
C ASP A 68 3.24 15.74 5.59
N PHE A 69 2.62 14.56 5.52
CA PHE A 69 1.32 14.36 4.84
C PHE A 69 0.21 13.88 5.78
N GLY A 70 0.51 13.63 7.06
CA GLY A 70 -0.48 13.23 8.05
C GLY A 70 -1.11 11.85 7.79
N PHE A 71 -0.46 10.99 7.01
CA PHE A 71 -0.94 9.62 6.83
C PHE A 71 -0.87 8.84 8.15
N PRO A 72 -1.74 7.84 8.36
CA PRO A 72 -1.55 6.88 9.43
C PRO A 72 -0.27 6.06 9.21
N ALA A 73 0.20 5.39 10.26
CA ALA A 73 1.31 4.46 10.17
C ALA A 73 1.05 3.42 9.05
N PRO A 74 1.92 3.36 8.02
CA PRO A 74 1.72 2.44 6.90
C PRO A 74 1.95 0.99 7.33
N ALA A 75 1.27 0.06 6.67
CA ALA A 75 1.56 -1.36 6.86
C ALA A 75 2.75 -1.78 5.99
N VAL A 76 3.50 -2.77 6.47
CA VAL A 76 4.66 -3.33 5.76
C VAL A 76 4.49 -4.83 5.60
N SER A 77 4.74 -5.34 4.40
CA SER A 77 4.81 -6.78 4.13
C SER A 77 6.14 -7.16 3.48
N VAL A 78 6.59 -8.39 3.70
CA VAL A 78 7.80 -8.94 3.05
C VAL A 78 7.42 -9.46 1.66
N ALA A 79 8.14 -9.01 0.63
CA ALA A 79 7.99 -9.51 -0.73
C ALA A 79 8.86 -10.75 -0.92
N SER A 80 8.32 -11.78 -1.58
CA SER A 80 9.01 -13.06 -1.84
C SER A 80 10.28 -12.92 -2.69
N THR A 81 10.42 -11.82 -3.43
CA THR A 81 11.57 -11.53 -4.30
C THR A 81 12.72 -10.79 -3.59
N GLY A 82 12.69 -10.71 -2.26
CA GLY A 82 13.78 -10.13 -1.46
C GLY A 82 13.67 -8.62 -1.26
N GLY A 83 12.55 -8.16 -0.73
CA GLY A 83 12.34 -6.75 -0.40
C GLY A 83 11.09 -6.54 0.43
N PHE A 84 10.62 -5.30 0.52
CA PHE A 84 9.42 -4.94 1.27
C PHE A 84 8.37 -4.29 0.36
N MET A 85 7.11 -4.35 0.80
CA MET A 85 6.02 -3.56 0.26
C MET A 85 5.50 -2.64 1.35
N LEU A 86 5.44 -1.35 1.06
CA LEU A 86 4.79 -0.36 1.90
C LEU A 86 3.35 -0.16 1.42
N TRP A 87 2.38 -0.25 2.34
CA TRP A 87 0.96 -0.18 2.04
C TRP A 87 0.33 1.04 2.70
N LEU A 88 -0.37 1.83 1.90
CA LEU A 88 -1.19 2.97 2.35
C LEU A 88 -2.65 2.64 2.11
N SER A 89 -3.48 2.92 3.13
CA SER A 89 -4.93 2.90 3.00
C SER A 89 -5.44 4.32 2.85
N LEU A 90 -6.30 4.54 1.87
CA LEU A 90 -6.96 5.81 1.61
C LEU A 90 -8.38 5.76 2.18
N ALA A 91 -8.77 6.84 2.85
CA ALA A 91 -10.09 6.98 3.44
C ALA A 91 -11.20 6.96 2.37
N ALA A 92 -10.95 7.59 1.23
CA ALA A 92 -11.84 7.62 0.07
C ALA A 92 -11.14 7.03 -1.16
N PRO A 93 -11.85 6.33 -2.06
CA PRO A 93 -11.30 5.91 -3.34
C PRO A 93 -10.88 7.13 -4.18
N VAL A 94 -9.71 7.05 -4.79
CA VAL A 94 -9.16 8.06 -5.70
C VAL A 94 -8.90 7.47 -7.08
N PRO A 95 -8.87 8.28 -8.15
CA PRO A 95 -8.42 7.82 -9.46
C PRO A 95 -7.00 7.22 -9.38
N VAL A 96 -6.79 6.08 -10.04
CA VAL A 96 -5.46 5.42 -10.07
C VAL A 96 -4.38 6.34 -10.63
N ALA A 97 -4.72 7.24 -11.55
CA ALA A 97 -3.80 8.24 -12.08
C ALA A 97 -3.26 9.18 -10.99
N ASP A 98 -4.11 9.62 -10.07
CA ASP A 98 -3.73 10.52 -8.97
C ASP A 98 -2.86 9.79 -7.94
N ALA A 99 -3.22 8.56 -7.59
CA ALA A 99 -2.40 7.71 -6.73
C ALA A 99 -0.99 7.49 -7.32
N ARG A 100 -0.88 7.21 -8.62
CA ARG A 100 0.40 7.07 -9.31
C ARG A 100 1.20 8.38 -9.33
N ARG A 101 0.53 9.51 -9.57
CA ARG A 101 1.16 10.84 -9.54
C ARG A 101 1.70 11.18 -8.16
N PHE A 102 0.94 10.86 -7.11
CA PHE A 102 1.37 11.02 -5.72
C PHE A 102 2.65 10.21 -5.45
N VAL A 103 2.65 8.92 -5.78
CA VAL A 103 3.84 8.05 -5.59
C VAL A 103 5.05 8.54 -6.38
N ALA A 104 4.86 8.98 -7.63
CA ALA A 104 5.93 9.55 -8.43
C ALA A 104 6.53 10.84 -7.85
N GLY A 105 5.78 11.54 -6.98
CA GLY A 105 6.24 12.73 -6.26
C GLY A 105 7.02 12.43 -4.97
N LEU A 106 6.91 11.24 -4.39
CA LEU A 106 7.56 10.88 -3.11
C LEU A 106 9.07 10.70 -3.21
N GLY A 107 9.61 10.48 -4.41
CA GLY A 107 11.04 10.25 -4.66
C GLY A 107 11.80 11.48 -5.16
N ARG A 108 11.31 12.69 -4.87
CA ARG A 108 11.95 13.96 -5.23
C ARG A 108 12.51 14.66 -4.01
#